data_AF-G6C710-F1
#
_entry.id   AF-G6C710-F1
#
_cell.length_a   1.000
_cell.length_b   1.000
_cell.length_c   1.000
_cell.angle_alpha   90.00
_cell.angle_beta   90.00
_cell.angle_gamma   90.00
#
_symmetry.space_group_name_H-M   'P 1'
#
loop_
_entity.id
_entity.type
_entity.pdbx_description
1 polymer ?
#
loop_
_entity_poly.entity_id
_entity_poly.type
_entity_poly.pdbx_seq_one_letter_code
_entity_poly.pdbx_strand_id
1 'polypeptide(L)'
;MFIKSLSIISKNTDDVLRKIEFRNGINFIVDSEQSEKHNKVGKTTCLKLLDLSLGARSKDAVYTDYETQSVNEQLKSFIEDQKLFTELRLIDDFNNPTKEVSIKTELFNRGKRYINGEKTSYDELNKFLNKLLFENFVQIPTFRSTIKSFVRILMTKDNTQFLKVLDNYSKTSEYRALYNYLFDISNPKNDLEIGKLKQELKKIESKENSYKKQNSLHDIAKIKQINIIIEQEINRLEQEINDLVDKKSFEKNRIQINVVRKKYEEISQQISRLDFDISQLQKYIKDTEEKSQRIVNSELTSDFFQEVSELLPD
;
A
#
# COMPACT_ATOMS: atom_id res chain seq x y z
N MET A 1 15.42 24.57 -27.61
CA MET A 1 14.65 25.32 -26.59
C MET A 1 15.62 25.84 -25.54
N PHE A 2 15.52 27.12 -25.21
CA PHE A 2 16.35 27.87 -24.29
C PHE A 2 15.47 28.64 -23.31
N ILE A 3 16.01 28.92 -22.12
CA ILE A 3 15.36 29.83 -21.17
C ILE A 3 15.66 31.25 -21.62
N LYS A 4 14.63 32.04 -21.94
CA LYS A 4 14.73 33.46 -22.29
C LYS A 4 14.74 34.34 -21.05
N SER A 5 13.79 34.12 -20.15
CA SER A 5 13.68 34.88 -18.92
C SER A 5 12.93 34.15 -17.83
N LEU A 6 13.22 34.50 -16.58
CA LEU A 6 12.43 34.16 -15.40
C LEU A 6 12.00 35.46 -14.71
N SER A 7 10.71 35.66 -14.58
CA SER A 7 10.13 36.82 -13.89
C SER A 7 9.42 36.40 -12.61
N ILE A 8 9.44 37.25 -11.59
CA ILE A 8 8.62 37.17 -10.37
C ILE A 8 7.66 38.34 -10.41
N ILE A 9 6.37 38.05 -10.35
CA ILE A 9 5.30 39.04 -10.58
C ILE A 9 4.28 38.96 -9.45
N SER A 10 3.82 40.12 -8.99
CA SER A 10 2.70 40.23 -8.05
C SER A 10 1.39 40.10 -8.81
N LYS A 11 0.54 39.13 -8.46
CA LYS A 11 -0.76 39.00 -9.11
C LYS A 11 -1.73 40.13 -8.72
N ASN A 12 -1.53 40.74 -7.55
CA ASN A 12 -2.43 41.78 -7.06
C ASN A 12 -2.18 43.12 -7.74
N THR A 13 -0.92 43.46 -8.01
CA THR A 13 -0.53 44.74 -8.60
C THR A 13 -0.08 44.65 -10.05
N ASP A 14 0.15 43.44 -10.55
CA ASP A 14 0.77 43.16 -11.86
C ASP A 14 2.21 43.69 -12.00
N ASP A 15 2.82 44.07 -10.87
CA ASP A 15 4.20 44.57 -10.85
C ASP A 15 5.21 43.43 -11.02
N VAL A 16 6.18 43.66 -11.90
CA VAL A 16 7.34 42.79 -12.07
C VAL A 16 8.35 43.10 -10.97
N LEU A 17 8.33 42.31 -9.89
CA LEU A 17 9.24 42.46 -8.76
C LEU A 17 10.69 42.18 -9.13
N ARG A 18 10.91 41.21 -10.02
CA ARG A 18 12.22 40.87 -10.54
C ARG A 18 12.11 40.20 -11.90
N LYS A 19 12.98 40.57 -12.82
CA LYS A 19 13.16 39.90 -14.11
C LYS A 19 14.60 39.49 -14.27
N ILE A 20 14.83 38.22 -14.58
CA ILE A 20 16.14 37.65 -14.89
C ILE A 20 16.11 37.31 -16.37
N GLU A 21 16.91 38.01 -17.16
CA GLU A 21 17.07 37.75 -18.59
C GLU A 21 18.31 36.89 -18.81
N PHE A 22 18.13 35.80 -19.56
CA PHE A 22 19.20 34.89 -19.91
C PHE A 22 19.70 35.20 -21.31
N ARG A 23 20.98 34.94 -21.54
CA ARG A 23 21.65 35.14 -22.82
C ARG A 23 22.03 33.78 -23.42
N ASN A 24 22.26 33.77 -24.73
CA ASN A 24 22.85 32.61 -25.36
C ASN A 24 24.24 32.33 -24.77
N GLY A 25 24.54 31.06 -24.48
CA GLY A 25 25.78 30.63 -23.83
C GLY A 25 25.70 30.58 -22.30
N ILE A 26 26.82 30.82 -21.64
CA ILE A 26 26.98 30.61 -20.20
C ILE A 26 26.44 31.82 -19.44
N ASN A 27 25.53 31.57 -18.49
CA ASN A 27 24.95 32.59 -17.62
C ASN A 27 25.49 32.38 -16.20
N PHE A 28 26.05 33.44 -15.60
CA PHE A 28 26.61 33.40 -14.25
C PHE A 28 25.69 34.13 -13.26
N ILE A 29 25.30 33.46 -12.18
CA ILE A 29 24.57 34.07 -11.05
C ILE A 29 25.57 34.29 -9.92
N VAL A 30 26.10 35.52 -9.84
CA VAL A 30 27.14 35.92 -8.88
C VAL A 30 26.55 36.60 -7.65
N ASP A 31 27.29 36.60 -6.54
CA ASP A 31 26.89 37.40 -5.37
C ASP A 31 27.22 38.87 -5.58
N SER A 32 26.41 39.73 -4.96
CA SER A 32 26.80 41.12 -4.75
C SER A 32 27.48 41.22 -3.39
N GLU A 33 28.82 41.29 -3.41
CA GLU A 33 29.77 41.57 -2.31
C GLU A 33 30.26 40.41 -1.42
N GLN A 34 31.48 40.62 -0.87
CA GLN A 34 32.22 39.73 0.04
C GLN A 34 31.54 39.67 1.42
N SER A 35 30.39 39.00 1.51
CA SER A 35 29.78 38.76 2.82
C SER A 35 30.46 37.58 3.53
N GLU A 36 31.20 37.86 4.60
CA GLU A 36 31.81 36.86 5.51
C GLU A 36 30.80 35.88 6.14
N LYS A 37 29.49 36.14 5.98
CA LYS A 37 28.41 35.23 6.35
C LYS A 37 27.94 34.46 5.12
N HIS A 38 28.51 33.27 4.93
CA HIS A 38 28.03 32.27 3.98
C HIS A 38 26.50 32.04 4.17
N ASN A 39 25.75 32.05 3.05
CA ASN A 39 24.34 31.63 2.89
C ASN A 39 23.18 32.61 3.18
N LYS A 40 23.21 33.87 2.71
CA LYS A 40 21.98 34.70 2.72
C LYS A 40 21.48 35.33 1.41
N VAL A 41 22.16 35.17 0.27
CA VAL A 41 21.77 35.92 -0.92
C VAL A 41 21.25 35.00 -2.03
N GLY A 42 19.91 34.92 -2.15
CA GLY A 42 19.05 34.66 -3.33
C GLY A 42 19.36 33.61 -4.42
N LYS A 43 20.56 33.02 -4.49
CA LYS A 43 21.04 32.13 -5.55
C LYS A 43 20.29 30.81 -5.56
N THR A 44 20.26 30.14 -4.40
CA THR A 44 19.53 28.88 -4.22
C THR A 44 18.04 29.09 -4.46
N THR A 45 17.49 30.25 -4.04
CA THR A 45 16.10 30.61 -4.32
C THR A 45 15.84 30.75 -5.83
N CYS A 46 16.73 31.38 -6.58
CA CYS A 46 16.62 31.47 -8.04
C CYS A 46 16.57 30.08 -8.69
N LEU A 47 17.46 29.16 -8.29
CA LEU A 47 17.45 27.79 -8.79
C LEU A 47 16.16 27.06 -8.42
N LYS A 48 15.68 27.19 -7.18
CA LYS A 48 14.40 26.62 -6.73
C LYS A 48 13.22 27.12 -7.57
N LEU A 49 13.19 28.41 -7.91
CA LEU A 49 12.15 28.99 -8.76
C LEU A 49 12.21 28.46 -10.21
N LEU A 50 13.42 28.24 -10.74
CA LEU A 50 13.61 27.58 -12.04
C LEU A 50 13.07 26.14 -12.01
N ASP A 51 13.43 25.35 -11.00
CA ASP A 51 12.98 23.96 -10.89
C ASP A 51 11.48 23.83 -10.66
N LEU A 52 10.87 24.75 -9.91
CA LEU A 52 9.41 24.84 -9.77
C LEU A 52 8.72 25.16 -11.09
N SER A 53 9.28 26.09 -11.86
CA SER A 53 8.79 26.43 -13.19
C SER A 53 9.00 25.26 -14.17
N LEU A 54 10.03 24.46 -13.96
CA LEU A 54 10.31 23.19 -14.65
C LEU A 54 9.68 21.98 -13.93
N GLY A 55 8.49 22.16 -13.34
CA GLY A 55 7.64 21.05 -12.93
C GLY A 55 7.93 20.44 -11.55
N ALA A 56 8.75 21.04 -10.69
CA ALA A 56 8.85 20.57 -9.30
C ALA A 56 7.53 20.77 -8.54
N ARG A 57 7.25 19.86 -7.59
CA ARG A 57 5.96 19.80 -6.88
C ARG A 57 5.90 20.72 -5.66
N SER A 58 6.96 20.72 -4.86
CA SER A 58 7.03 21.33 -3.52
C SER A 58 7.28 22.84 -3.60
N LYS A 59 6.20 23.63 -3.63
CA LYS A 59 6.31 25.10 -3.64
C LYS A 59 6.87 25.66 -2.34
N ASP A 60 6.66 24.95 -1.24
CA ASP A 60 7.23 25.23 0.06
C ASP A 60 8.76 25.23 0.06
N ALA A 61 9.39 24.52 -0.88
CA ALA A 61 10.84 24.54 -1.06
C ALA A 61 11.41 25.95 -1.26
N VAL A 62 10.62 26.94 -1.73
CA VAL A 62 11.06 28.34 -1.90
C VAL A 62 11.41 29.00 -0.56
N TYR A 63 10.61 28.74 0.47
CA TYR A 63 10.70 29.41 1.77
C TYR A 63 11.06 28.47 2.93
N THR A 64 11.11 27.16 2.69
CA THR A 64 11.57 26.14 3.64
C THR A 64 12.99 25.71 3.31
N ASP A 65 13.83 25.66 4.33
CA ASP A 65 15.12 24.99 4.30
C ASP A 65 14.94 23.57 4.87
N TYR A 66 15.12 22.54 4.04
CA TYR A 66 14.93 21.15 4.44
C TYR A 66 16.09 20.58 5.25
N GLU A 67 17.26 21.22 5.27
CA GLU A 67 18.37 20.78 6.10
C GLU A 67 18.15 21.19 7.56
N THR A 68 17.72 22.43 7.77
CA THR A 68 17.47 23.00 9.10
C THR A 68 16.02 22.86 9.56
N GLN A 69 15.12 22.43 8.66
CA GLN A 69 13.66 22.47 8.81
C GLN A 69 13.11 23.88 9.15
N SER A 70 13.90 24.92 8.89
CA SER A 70 13.50 26.29 9.16
C SER A 70 12.60 26.84 8.05
N VAL A 71 11.60 27.63 8.44
CA VAL A 71 10.66 28.27 7.52
C VAL A 71 10.87 29.78 7.59
N ASN A 72 11.11 30.40 6.44
CA ASN A 72 11.11 31.84 6.31
C ASN A 72 9.67 32.35 6.23
N GLU A 73 9.04 32.55 7.40
CA GLU A 73 7.66 33.02 7.51
C GLU A 73 7.44 34.39 6.86
N GLN A 74 8.43 35.29 6.87
CA GLN A 74 8.32 36.58 6.18
C GLN A 74 8.17 36.41 4.66
N LEU A 75 8.99 35.56 4.05
CA LEU A 75 8.91 35.28 2.62
C LEU A 75 7.60 34.55 2.27
N LYS A 76 7.17 33.62 3.12
CA LYS A 76 5.92 32.88 2.94
C LYS A 76 4.72 33.82 3.00
N SER A 77 4.61 34.67 4.02
CA SER A 77 3.55 35.69 4.11
C SER A 77 3.59 36.64 2.92
N PHE A 78 4.77 37.10 2.50
CA PHE A 78 4.90 37.95 1.32
C PHE A 78 4.39 37.29 0.03
N ILE A 79 4.70 35.99 -0.18
CA ILE A 79 4.19 35.20 -1.31
C ILE A 79 2.65 35.09 -1.26
N GLU A 80 2.10 34.82 -0.08
CA GLU A 80 0.66 34.67 0.13
C GLU A 80 -0.11 35.98 -0.05
N ASP A 81 0.40 37.06 0.54
CA ASP A 81 -0.27 38.36 0.57
C ASP A 81 -0.26 39.02 -0.80
N GLN A 82 0.90 39.04 -1.48
CA GLN A 82 1.04 39.61 -2.82
C GLN A 82 0.63 38.66 -3.95
N LYS A 83 0.22 37.42 -3.60
CA LYS A 83 -0.16 36.36 -4.54
C LYS A 83 0.88 36.19 -5.67
N LEU A 84 2.14 36.01 -5.27
CA LEU A 84 3.26 35.96 -6.21
C LEU A 84 3.18 34.76 -7.15
N PHE A 85 3.65 34.96 -8.39
CA PHE A 85 3.86 33.90 -9.36
C PHE A 85 5.17 34.08 -10.11
N THR A 86 5.72 32.97 -10.60
CA THR A 86 6.82 33.00 -11.58
C THR A 86 6.28 32.88 -12.99
N GLU A 87 6.93 33.59 -13.92
CA GLU A 87 6.76 33.37 -15.36
C GLU A 87 8.12 32.97 -15.96
N LEU A 88 8.22 31.74 -16.43
CA LEU A 88 9.37 31.23 -17.17
C LEU A 88 9.04 31.27 -18.67
N ARG A 89 9.83 32.01 -19.44
CA ARG A 89 9.70 32.07 -20.90
C ARG A 89 10.77 31.21 -21.56
N LEU A 90 10.34 30.33 -22.44
CA LEU A 90 11.18 29.46 -23.23
C LEU A 90 11.09 29.84 -24.71
N ILE A 91 12.22 29.85 -25.41
CA ILE A 91 12.30 30.12 -26.85
C ILE A 91 13.02 28.99 -27.56
N ASP A 92 12.75 28.77 -28.83
CA ASP A 92 13.45 27.76 -29.64
C ASP A 92 14.87 28.19 -30.03
N ASP A 93 15.06 29.47 -30.39
CA ASP A 93 16.34 30.07 -30.79
C ASP A 93 16.49 31.51 -30.24
N PHE A 94 17.71 31.95 -29.93
CA PHE A 94 17.97 33.29 -29.40
C PHE A 94 18.10 34.38 -30.48
N ASN A 95 18.55 34.02 -31.67
CA ASN A 95 18.77 34.95 -32.77
C ASN A 95 17.48 35.18 -33.56
N ASN A 96 16.77 34.09 -33.88
CA ASN A 96 15.54 34.09 -34.67
C ASN A 96 14.46 33.22 -33.99
N PRO A 97 13.87 33.66 -32.88
CA PRO A 97 12.85 32.90 -32.17
C PRO A 97 11.60 32.73 -33.04
N THR A 98 11.22 31.48 -33.33
CA THR A 98 9.96 31.18 -34.03
C THR A 98 8.87 30.71 -33.09
N LYS A 99 9.24 30.24 -31.89
CA LYS A 99 8.32 29.69 -30.90
C LYS A 99 8.68 30.19 -29.52
N GLU A 100 7.73 30.83 -28.85
CA GLU A 100 7.82 31.21 -27.44
C GLU A 100 6.77 30.44 -26.62
N VAL A 101 7.18 29.93 -25.46
CA VAL A 101 6.32 29.26 -24.50
C VAL A 101 6.44 29.94 -23.15
N SER A 102 5.31 30.36 -22.57
CA SER A 102 5.25 30.90 -21.22
C SER A 102 4.73 29.84 -20.25
N ILE A 103 5.48 29.60 -19.18
CA ILE A 103 5.08 28.75 -18.07
C ILE A 103 4.91 29.61 -16.84
N LYS A 104 3.66 29.74 -16.39
CA LYS A 104 3.32 30.49 -15.19
C LYS A 104 3.08 29.54 -14.01
N THR A 105 3.75 29.77 -12.89
CA THR A 105 3.56 29.00 -11.65
C THR A 105 3.22 29.94 -10.50
N GLU A 106 1.97 29.89 -10.03
CA GLU A 106 1.55 30.62 -8.82
C GLU A 106 2.21 29.98 -7.58
N LEU A 107 2.91 30.78 -6.77
CA LEU A 107 3.73 30.29 -5.66
C LEU A 107 2.94 30.11 -4.36
N PHE A 108 1.85 30.85 -4.19
CA PHE A 108 0.97 30.78 -3.04
C PHE A 108 0.18 29.47 -2.94
N ASN A 109 -0.42 29.23 -1.78
CA ASN A 109 -1.17 28.04 -1.46
C ASN A 109 -2.37 27.89 -2.39
N ARG A 110 -2.60 26.66 -2.87
CA ARG A 110 -3.59 26.34 -3.93
C ARG A 110 -3.35 27.08 -5.25
N GLY A 111 -2.20 27.71 -5.44
CA GLY A 111 -1.81 28.33 -6.70
C GLY A 111 -1.80 27.32 -7.85
N LYS A 112 -2.17 27.79 -9.03
CA LYS A 112 -2.28 27.00 -10.26
C LYS A 112 -1.04 27.15 -11.12
N ARG A 113 -0.93 26.30 -12.13
CA ARG A 113 0.08 26.40 -13.18
C ARG A 113 -0.61 26.67 -14.50
N TYR A 114 0.07 27.38 -15.40
CA TYR A 114 -0.47 27.73 -16.71
C TYR A 114 0.60 27.56 -17.79
N ILE A 115 0.18 27.15 -18.98
CA ILE A 115 0.99 27.08 -20.19
C ILE A 115 0.37 28.05 -21.19
N ASN A 116 1.11 29.05 -21.64
CA ASN A 116 0.62 30.07 -22.58
C ASN A 116 -0.71 30.71 -22.15
N GLY A 117 -0.91 30.90 -20.84
CA GLY A 117 -2.13 31.47 -20.26
C GLY A 117 -3.22 30.45 -19.94
N GLU A 118 -3.16 29.23 -20.47
CA GLU A 118 -4.15 28.18 -20.19
C GLU A 118 -3.82 27.42 -18.90
N LYS A 119 -4.82 27.24 -18.03
CA LYS A 119 -4.66 26.54 -16.75
C LYS A 119 -4.38 25.06 -16.98
N THR A 120 -3.33 24.54 -16.36
CA THR A 120 -2.92 23.13 -16.45
C THR A 120 -2.83 22.46 -15.09
N SER A 121 -3.03 21.15 -15.05
CA SER A 121 -2.65 20.33 -13.90
C SER A 121 -1.12 20.14 -13.83
N TYR A 122 -0.64 19.62 -12.69
CA TYR A 122 0.76 19.26 -12.52
C TYR A 122 1.22 18.17 -13.50
N ASP A 123 0.39 17.14 -13.72
CA ASP A 123 0.75 16.03 -14.60
C ASP A 123 0.77 16.46 -16.07
N GLU A 124 -0.19 17.28 -16.49
CA GLU A 124 -0.22 17.84 -17.84
C GLU A 124 0.96 18.75 -18.12
N LEU A 125 1.37 19.59 -17.14
CA LEU A 125 2.56 20.41 -17.29
C LEU A 125 3.81 19.56 -17.50
N ASN A 126 3.99 18.53 -16.67
CA ASN A 126 5.14 17.64 -16.81
C ASN A 126 5.11 16.89 -18.15
N LYS A 127 3.94 16.43 -18.62
CA LYS A 127 3.80 15.80 -19.94
C LYS A 127 4.13 16.75 -21.08
N PHE A 128 3.64 17.99 -21.00
CA PHE A 128 3.92 19.04 -21.97
C PHE A 128 5.42 19.36 -22.02
N LEU A 129 6.05 19.55 -20.86
CA LEU A 129 7.48 19.81 -20.77
C LEU A 129 8.33 18.64 -21.29
N ASN A 130 7.92 17.39 -21.05
CA ASN A 130 8.62 16.22 -21.58
C ASN A 130 8.61 16.20 -23.12
N LYS A 131 7.47 16.55 -23.72
CA LYS A 131 7.33 16.66 -25.18
C LYS A 131 8.14 17.83 -25.72
N LEU A 132 8.06 18.99 -25.05
CA LEU A 132 8.68 20.23 -25.52
C LEU A 132 10.21 20.21 -25.46
N LEU A 133 10.78 19.70 -24.36
CA LEU A 133 12.21 19.78 -24.08
C LEU A 133 12.98 18.52 -24.46
N PHE A 134 12.32 17.37 -24.48
CA PHE A 134 12.96 16.08 -24.70
C PHE A 134 12.33 15.26 -25.83
N GLU A 135 11.31 15.78 -26.52
CA GLU A 135 10.59 15.06 -27.58
C GLU A 135 9.99 13.72 -27.11
N ASN A 136 9.75 13.59 -25.79
CA ASN A 136 9.25 12.36 -25.19
C ASN A 136 7.71 12.32 -25.21
N PHE A 137 7.12 11.84 -26.30
CA PHE A 137 5.66 11.67 -26.36
C PHE A 137 5.14 10.53 -25.49
N VAL A 138 5.98 9.52 -25.28
CA VAL A 138 5.66 8.28 -24.56
C VAL A 138 5.65 8.45 -23.04
N GLN A 139 6.29 9.52 -22.53
CA GLN A 139 6.41 9.84 -21.11
C GLN A 139 7.26 8.84 -20.31
N ILE A 140 8.17 8.14 -20.99
CA ILE A 140 9.08 7.16 -20.39
C ILE A 140 10.49 7.47 -20.89
N PRO A 141 11.42 7.86 -20.00
CA PRO A 141 11.24 8.21 -18.60
C PRO A 141 10.35 9.47 -18.41
N THR A 142 9.84 9.66 -17.18
CA THR A 142 9.02 10.85 -16.87
C THR A 142 9.87 12.11 -16.92
N PHE A 143 9.25 13.26 -17.21
CA PHE A 143 9.97 14.54 -17.28
C PHE A 143 10.80 14.83 -16.03
N ARG A 144 10.25 14.55 -14.84
CA ARG A 144 10.96 14.76 -13.56
C ARG A 144 12.13 13.81 -13.34
N SER A 145 12.16 12.67 -14.02
CA SER A 145 13.34 11.80 -14.05
C SER A 145 14.39 12.37 -15.01
N THR A 146 13.96 12.83 -16.19
CA THR A 146 14.84 13.32 -17.26
C THR A 146 15.50 14.65 -16.90
N ILE A 147 14.73 15.62 -16.41
CA ILE A 147 15.20 16.99 -16.14
C ILE A 147 16.22 17.03 -15.00
N LYS A 148 16.20 16.06 -14.08
CA LYS A 148 17.16 15.98 -12.96
C LYS A 148 18.61 15.87 -13.44
N SER A 149 18.85 15.28 -14.62
CA SER A 149 20.19 15.22 -15.22
C SER A 149 20.76 16.62 -15.54
N PHE A 150 19.88 17.60 -15.78
CA PHE A 150 20.21 18.97 -16.21
C PHE A 150 20.02 20.01 -15.09
N VAL A 151 18.93 19.92 -14.34
CA VAL A 151 18.63 20.81 -13.20
C VAL A 151 19.04 20.10 -11.91
N ARG A 152 20.30 20.31 -11.52
CA ARG A 152 20.90 19.68 -10.35
C ARG A 152 20.78 20.58 -9.12
N ILE A 153 19.65 20.54 -8.46
CA ILE A 153 19.44 21.23 -7.18
C ILE A 153 19.45 20.16 -6.10
N LEU A 154 20.65 19.84 -5.64
CA LEU A 154 20.86 18.93 -4.52
C LEU A 154 20.42 19.67 -3.26
N MET A 155 19.23 19.32 -2.74
CA MET A 155 18.71 19.86 -1.48
C MET A 155 19.02 18.94 -0.29
N THR A 156 19.66 17.79 -0.52
CA THR A 156 19.87 16.78 0.52
C THR A 156 21.18 16.02 0.29
N LYS A 157 22.25 16.57 0.87
CA LYS A 157 23.54 15.93 1.20
C LYS A 157 24.61 15.80 0.11
N ASP A 158 25.85 15.93 0.62
CA ASP A 158 27.12 15.83 -0.06
C ASP A 158 27.44 14.43 -0.65
N ASN A 159 28.12 14.47 -1.79
CA ASN A 159 29.23 13.59 -2.19
C ASN A 159 28.97 12.11 -2.50
N THR A 160 28.07 11.80 -3.44
CA THR A 160 28.19 10.66 -4.42
C THR A 160 27.18 10.73 -5.59
N GLN A 161 26.19 11.63 -5.54
CA GLN A 161 25.10 11.73 -6.52
C GLN A 161 25.48 12.32 -7.89
N PHE A 162 26.76 12.61 -8.17
CA PHE A 162 27.16 13.16 -9.48
C PHE A 162 26.77 12.26 -10.66
N LEU A 163 26.86 10.93 -10.45
CA LEU A 163 26.50 9.91 -11.44
C LEU A 163 25.10 9.31 -11.22
N LYS A 164 24.41 9.68 -10.13
CA LYS A 164 23.12 9.11 -9.75
C LYS A 164 22.19 10.24 -9.33
N VAL A 165 21.44 10.74 -10.31
CA VAL A 165 20.63 11.96 -10.22
C VAL A 165 19.16 11.72 -9.85
N LEU A 166 18.72 10.47 -9.86
CA LEU A 166 17.38 10.07 -9.39
C LEU A 166 17.39 9.87 -7.87
N ASP A 167 16.21 9.68 -7.27
CA ASP A 167 16.05 9.58 -5.82
C ASP A 167 16.81 8.36 -5.25
N ASN A 168 17.15 8.42 -3.95
CA ASN A 168 17.97 7.37 -3.30
C ASN A 168 17.38 5.96 -3.37
N TYR A 169 16.07 5.86 -3.59
CA TYR A 169 15.35 4.58 -3.71
C TYR A 169 15.11 4.16 -5.16
N SER A 170 15.67 4.89 -6.12
CA SER A 170 15.51 4.55 -7.54
C SER A 170 16.21 3.26 -7.90
N LYS A 171 15.52 2.47 -8.74
CA LYS A 171 15.98 1.15 -9.16
C LYS A 171 16.99 1.25 -10.28
N THR A 172 17.86 0.26 -10.41
CA THR A 172 18.78 0.16 -11.56
C THR A 172 18.04 0.19 -12.90
N SER A 173 16.84 -0.40 -12.99
CA SER A 173 16.01 -0.35 -14.20
C SER A 173 15.57 1.08 -14.56
N GLU A 174 15.30 1.93 -13.57
CA GLU A 174 14.91 3.32 -13.79
C GLU A 174 16.09 4.15 -14.29
N TYR A 175 17.29 3.91 -13.75
CA TYR A 175 18.52 4.51 -14.27
C TYR A 175 18.84 4.06 -15.69
N ARG A 176 18.67 2.76 -15.99
CA ARG A 176 18.86 2.25 -17.36
C ARG A 176 17.88 2.88 -18.33
N ALA A 177 16.60 2.94 -17.96
CA ALA A 177 15.58 3.63 -18.76
C ALA A 177 15.93 5.11 -18.99
N LEU A 178 16.41 5.81 -17.95
CA LEU A 178 16.85 7.20 -18.08
C LEU A 178 18.03 7.35 -19.06
N TYR A 179 19.10 6.58 -18.87
CA TYR A 179 20.30 6.69 -19.68
C TYR A 179 20.08 6.22 -21.12
N ASN A 180 19.37 5.11 -21.30
CA ASN A 180 19.05 4.61 -22.64
C ASN A 180 18.19 5.60 -23.42
N TYR A 181 17.32 6.34 -22.74
CA TYR A 181 16.58 7.44 -23.36
C TYR A 181 17.47 8.64 -23.69
N LEU A 182 18.27 9.12 -22.74
CA LEU A 182 19.11 10.31 -22.92
C LEU A 182 20.21 10.13 -23.98
N PHE A 183 20.72 8.91 -24.13
CA PHE A 183 21.77 8.55 -25.09
C PHE A 183 21.23 7.87 -26.35
N ASP A 184 19.91 7.74 -26.49
CA ASP A 184 19.24 7.07 -27.61
C ASP A 184 19.80 5.66 -27.92
N ILE A 185 20.04 4.87 -26.87
CA ILE A 185 20.65 3.53 -26.97
C ILE A 185 19.59 2.46 -27.19
N SER A 186 18.51 2.50 -26.41
CA SER A 186 17.46 1.48 -26.46
C SER A 186 16.14 1.99 -25.90
N ASN A 187 15.07 1.24 -26.18
CA ASN A 187 13.74 1.60 -25.71
C ASN A 187 13.66 1.52 -24.16
N PRO A 188 13.43 2.64 -23.46
CA PRO A 188 13.42 2.69 -22.01
C PRO A 188 12.24 1.92 -21.38
N LYS A 189 11.18 1.63 -22.15
CA LYS A 189 10.08 0.75 -21.70
C LYS A 189 10.58 -0.64 -21.36
N ASN A 190 11.45 -1.19 -22.20
CA ASN A 190 11.96 -2.55 -22.05
C ASN A 190 12.78 -2.67 -20.76
N ASP A 191 13.58 -1.65 -20.42
CA ASP A 191 14.35 -1.64 -19.17
C ASP A 191 13.46 -1.65 -17.92
N LEU A 192 12.37 -0.89 -17.95
CA LEU A 192 11.40 -0.87 -16.85
C LEU A 192 10.66 -2.20 -16.72
N GLU A 193 10.30 -2.82 -17.84
CA GLU A 193 9.63 -4.13 -17.88
C GLU A 193 10.55 -5.24 -17.37
N ILE A 194 11.80 -5.31 -17.84
CA ILE A 194 12.82 -6.23 -17.33
C ILE A 194 13.01 -6.03 -15.82
N GLY A 195 13.02 -4.77 -15.37
CA GLY A 195 13.08 -4.44 -13.94
C GLY A 195 11.92 -5.04 -13.15
N LYS A 196 10.68 -4.92 -13.65
CA LYS A 196 9.49 -5.50 -13.02
C LYS A 196 9.54 -7.02 -12.99
N LEU A 197 9.83 -7.66 -14.12
CA LEU A 197 9.91 -9.10 -14.24
C LEU A 197 10.97 -9.69 -13.29
N LYS A 198 12.14 -9.04 -13.15
CA LYS A 198 13.16 -9.45 -12.17
C LYS A 198 12.66 -9.37 -10.72
N GLN A 199 11.83 -8.38 -10.39
CA GLN A 199 11.25 -8.27 -9.05
C GLN A 199 10.19 -9.34 -8.80
N GLU A 200 9.37 -9.65 -9.80
CA GLU A 200 8.38 -10.72 -9.72
C GLU A 200 9.04 -12.09 -9.58
N LEU A 201 10.07 -12.36 -10.40
CA LEU A 201 10.90 -13.56 -10.30
C LEU A 201 11.43 -13.73 -8.87
N LYS A 202 12.08 -12.69 -8.33
CA LYS A 202 12.63 -12.73 -6.96
C LYS A 202 11.56 -12.98 -5.89
N LYS A 203 10.35 -12.44 -6.06
CA LYS A 203 9.22 -12.72 -5.16
C LYS A 203 8.79 -14.17 -5.26
N ILE A 204 8.68 -14.73 -6.46
CA ILE A 204 8.31 -16.13 -6.67
C ILE A 204 9.36 -17.06 -6.07
N GLU A 205 10.64 -16.83 -6.35
CA GLU A 205 11.76 -17.58 -5.76
C GLU A 205 11.75 -17.50 -4.23
N SER A 206 11.45 -16.33 -3.65
CA SER A 206 11.37 -16.18 -2.20
C SER A 206 10.20 -16.98 -1.60
N LYS A 207 9.05 -17.02 -2.29
CA LYS A 207 7.89 -17.82 -1.87
C LYS A 207 8.19 -19.31 -2.00
N GLU A 208 8.79 -19.73 -3.09
CA GLU A 208 9.22 -21.11 -3.32
C GLU A 208 10.18 -21.56 -2.21
N ASN A 209 11.19 -20.75 -1.91
CA ASN A 209 12.15 -21.04 -0.85
C ASN A 209 11.49 -21.11 0.54
N SER A 210 10.51 -20.25 0.81
CA SER A 210 9.77 -20.25 2.07
C SER A 210 8.88 -21.49 2.18
N TYR A 211 8.21 -21.88 1.09
CA TYR A 211 7.42 -23.09 0.98
C TYR A 211 8.26 -24.36 1.18
N LYS A 212 9.45 -24.42 0.57
CA LYS A 212 10.42 -25.53 0.76
C LYS A 212 10.87 -25.66 2.21
N LYS A 213 11.12 -24.54 2.89
CA LYS A 213 11.54 -24.52 4.31
C LYS A 213 10.43 -24.96 5.26
N GLN A 214 9.20 -24.50 5.05
CA GLN A 214 8.08 -24.80 5.96
C GLN A 214 7.58 -26.24 5.85
N ASN A 215 7.57 -26.81 4.64
CA ASN A 215 7.06 -28.17 4.43
C ASN A 215 8.15 -29.24 4.56
N SER A 216 9.35 -28.89 5.04
CA SER A 216 10.51 -29.78 5.05
C SER A 216 10.60 -30.59 3.75
N LEU A 217 10.39 -29.91 2.60
CA LEU A 217 10.40 -30.57 1.30
C LEU A 217 11.83 -30.98 1.00
N HIS A 218 12.14 -32.14 1.56
CA HIS A 218 13.19 -33.02 1.15
C HIS A 218 13.07 -33.15 -0.37
N ASP A 219 14.18 -32.93 -1.06
CA ASP A 219 14.32 -33.19 -2.49
C ASP A 219 13.62 -34.53 -2.83
N ILE A 220 13.01 -34.69 -4.01
CA ILE A 220 12.19 -35.88 -4.34
C ILE A 220 12.96 -37.17 -4.02
N ALA A 221 14.28 -37.15 -4.22
CA ALA A 221 15.21 -38.21 -3.85
C ALA A 221 15.20 -38.56 -2.34
N LYS A 222 15.20 -37.57 -1.46
CA LYS A 222 15.15 -37.76 0.01
C LYS A 222 13.79 -38.27 0.48
N ILE A 223 12.68 -37.82 -0.13
CA ILE A 223 11.34 -38.36 0.19
C ILE A 223 11.26 -39.84 -0.19
N LYS A 224 11.78 -40.22 -1.35
CA LYS A 224 11.85 -41.63 -1.76
C LYS A 224 12.67 -42.48 -0.77
N GLN A 225 13.80 -41.96 -0.28
CA GLN A 225 14.60 -42.65 0.73
C GLN A 225 13.85 -42.85 2.04
N ILE A 226 13.12 -41.83 2.52
CA ILE A 226 12.30 -41.94 3.74
C ILE A 226 11.18 -42.97 3.56
N ASN A 227 10.51 -42.99 2.40
CA ASN A 227 9.47 -43.99 2.12
C ASN A 227 10.01 -45.42 2.16
N ILE A 228 11.20 -45.66 1.60
CA ILE A 228 11.84 -46.98 1.64
C ILE A 228 12.11 -47.40 3.10
N ILE A 229 12.59 -46.49 3.94
CA ILE A 229 12.84 -46.77 5.36
C ILE A 229 11.52 -47.11 6.08
N ILE A 230 10.45 -46.33 5.83
CA ILE A 230 9.13 -46.57 6.42
C ILE A 230 8.56 -47.92 5.97
N GLU A 231 8.67 -48.28 4.68
CA GLU A 231 8.22 -49.58 4.17
C GLU A 231 8.98 -50.75 4.79
N GLN A 232 10.28 -50.59 5.04
CA GLN A 232 11.07 -51.59 5.76
C GLN A 232 10.61 -51.74 7.21
N GLU A 233 10.32 -50.64 7.91
CA GLU A 233 9.80 -50.66 9.27
C GLU A 233 8.42 -51.33 9.34
N ILE A 234 7.54 -51.03 8.37
CA ILE A 234 6.23 -51.68 8.23
C ILE A 234 6.40 -53.19 8.05
N ASN A 235 7.25 -53.62 7.12
CA ASN A 235 7.49 -55.04 6.89
C ASN A 235 8.05 -55.75 8.14
N ARG A 236 8.96 -55.10 8.89
CA ARG A 236 9.48 -55.63 10.15
C ARG A 236 8.37 -55.82 11.17
N LEU A 237 7.54 -54.80 11.39
CA LEU A 237 6.42 -54.85 12.33
C LEU A 237 5.38 -55.89 11.91
N GLU A 238 5.12 -56.04 10.61
CA GLU A 238 4.22 -57.08 10.10
C GLU A 238 4.74 -58.50 10.35
N GLN A 239 6.06 -58.72 10.24
CA GLN A 239 6.69 -59.99 10.59
C GLN A 239 6.60 -60.26 12.10
N GLU A 240 6.95 -59.30 12.94
CA GLU A 240 6.84 -59.41 14.40
C GLU A 240 5.39 -59.72 14.84
N ILE A 241 4.40 -59.09 14.20
CA ILE A 241 2.98 -59.37 14.47
C ILE A 241 2.60 -60.79 14.05
N ASN A 242 3.04 -61.26 12.88
CA ASN A 242 2.73 -62.61 12.40
C ASN A 242 3.38 -63.71 13.26
N ASP A 243 4.56 -63.44 13.83
CA ASP A 243 5.25 -64.36 14.74
C ASP A 243 4.58 -64.43 16.12
N LEU A 244 3.99 -63.34 16.58
CA LEU A 244 3.31 -63.25 17.88
C LEU A 244 1.85 -63.74 17.83
N VAL A 245 1.15 -63.53 16.71
CA VAL A 245 -0.28 -63.82 16.57
C VAL A 245 -0.59 -64.20 15.11
N ASP A 246 -1.45 -65.20 14.89
CA ASP A 246 -2.04 -65.40 13.56
C ASP A 246 -2.88 -64.17 13.19
N LYS A 247 -2.30 -63.28 12.37
CA LYS A 247 -2.88 -62.00 11.93
C LYS A 247 -4.30 -62.16 11.41
N LYS A 248 -4.59 -63.24 10.68
CA LYS A 248 -5.94 -63.51 10.15
C LYS A 248 -6.96 -63.79 11.25
N SER A 249 -6.54 -64.51 12.28
CA SER A 249 -7.38 -64.79 13.45
C SER A 249 -7.60 -63.54 14.32
N PHE A 250 -6.57 -62.70 14.48
CA PHE A 250 -6.69 -61.43 15.20
C PHE A 250 -7.61 -60.42 14.49
N GLU A 251 -7.46 -60.25 13.16
CA GLU A 251 -8.32 -59.36 12.38
C GLU A 251 -9.78 -59.81 12.43
N LYS A 252 -10.05 -61.11 12.30
CA LYS A 252 -11.39 -61.67 12.46
C LYS A 252 -11.97 -61.40 13.84
N ASN A 253 -11.19 -61.63 14.91
CA ASN A 253 -11.62 -61.36 16.27
C ASN A 253 -11.89 -59.86 16.50
N ARG A 254 -11.06 -58.96 15.96
CA ARG A 254 -11.26 -57.52 16.05
C ARG A 254 -12.56 -57.07 15.37
N ILE A 255 -12.86 -57.63 14.19
CA ILE A 255 -14.13 -57.37 13.50
C ILE A 255 -15.30 -57.87 14.34
N GLN A 256 -15.22 -59.09 14.88
CA GLN A 256 -16.27 -59.65 15.74
C GLN A 256 -16.49 -58.81 17.00
N ILE A 257 -15.41 -58.37 17.67
CA ILE A 257 -15.49 -57.49 18.85
C ILE A 257 -16.19 -56.18 18.50
N ASN A 258 -15.86 -55.56 17.36
CA ASN A 258 -16.52 -54.32 16.94
C ASN A 258 -18.02 -54.52 16.65
N VAL A 259 -18.39 -55.65 16.04
CA VAL A 259 -19.80 -55.99 15.81
C VAL A 259 -20.55 -56.19 17.12
N VAL A 260 -19.95 -56.91 18.08
CA VAL A 260 -20.54 -57.13 19.41
C VAL A 260 -20.64 -55.81 20.17
N ARG A 261 -19.61 -54.94 20.11
CA ARG A 261 -19.61 -53.63 20.75
C ARG A 261 -20.71 -52.73 20.20
N LYS A 262 -20.90 -52.71 18.88
CA LYS A 262 -21.99 -51.95 18.25
C LYS A 262 -23.36 -52.45 18.71
N LYS A 263 -23.57 -53.77 18.76
CA LYS A 263 -24.82 -54.35 19.30
C LYS A 263 -25.03 -54.00 20.77
N TYR A 264 -23.97 -54.03 21.58
CA TYR A 264 -24.02 -53.64 22.98
C TYR A 264 -24.42 -52.16 23.12
N GLU A 265 -23.84 -51.27 22.33
CA GLU A 265 -24.20 -49.84 22.31
C GLU A 265 -25.66 -49.62 21.89
N GLU A 266 -26.14 -50.32 20.85
CA GLU A 266 -27.53 -50.27 20.42
C GLU A 266 -28.50 -50.72 21.52
N ILE A 267 -28.22 -51.86 22.17
CA ILE A 267 -29.03 -52.37 23.28
C ILE A 267 -28.97 -51.42 24.47
N SER A 268 -27.80 -50.90 24.82
CA SER A 268 -27.64 -49.94 25.91
C SER A 268 -28.42 -48.65 25.66
N GLN A 269 -28.44 -48.15 24.42
CA GLN A 269 -29.25 -47.00 24.04
C GLN A 269 -30.76 -47.30 24.15
N GLN A 270 -31.20 -48.50 23.77
CA GLN A 270 -32.60 -48.91 23.92
C GLN A 270 -33.00 -48.99 25.40
N ILE A 271 -32.16 -49.55 26.26
CA ILE A 271 -32.37 -49.60 27.71
C ILE A 271 -32.48 -48.18 28.26
N SER A 272 -31.54 -47.29 27.93
CA SER A 272 -31.59 -45.90 28.41
C SER A 272 -32.84 -45.14 27.96
N ARG A 273 -33.38 -45.44 26.77
CA ARG A 273 -34.66 -44.88 26.31
C ARG A 273 -35.83 -45.41 27.13
N LEU A 274 -35.89 -46.72 27.35
CA LEU A 274 -36.93 -47.34 28.17
C LEU A 274 -36.89 -46.83 29.62
N ASP A 275 -35.71 -46.69 30.21
CA ASP A 275 -35.54 -46.12 31.55
C ASP A 275 -36.03 -44.66 31.62
N PHE A 276 -35.76 -43.87 30.58
CA PHE A 276 -36.28 -42.52 30.47
C PHE A 276 -37.81 -42.50 30.37
N ASP A 277 -38.40 -43.37 29.56
CA ASP A 277 -39.85 -43.47 29.41
C ASP A 277 -40.52 -43.90 30.71
N ILE A 278 -39.95 -44.88 31.42
CA ILE A 278 -40.40 -45.32 32.75
C ILE A 278 -40.35 -44.15 33.74
N SER A 279 -39.25 -43.40 33.76
CA SER A 279 -39.07 -42.21 34.60
C SER A 279 -40.14 -41.15 34.32
N GLN A 280 -40.43 -40.86 33.05
CA GLN A 280 -41.48 -39.91 32.68
C GLN A 280 -42.87 -40.41 33.05
N LEU A 281 -43.17 -41.69 32.82
CA LEU A 281 -44.45 -42.29 33.21
C LEU A 281 -44.64 -42.26 34.73
N GLN A 282 -43.62 -42.58 35.51
CA GLN A 282 -43.66 -42.47 36.97
C GLN A 282 -43.91 -41.02 37.42
N LYS A 283 -43.26 -40.05 36.76
CA LYS A 283 -43.52 -38.63 37.03
C LYS A 283 -44.95 -38.23 36.68
N TYR A 284 -45.48 -38.67 35.54
CA TYR A 284 -46.87 -38.40 35.16
C TYR A 284 -47.88 -39.06 36.09
N ILE A 285 -47.62 -40.29 36.53
CA ILE A 285 -48.45 -40.96 37.54
C ILE A 285 -48.45 -40.13 38.82
N LYS A 286 -47.28 -39.74 39.32
CA LYS A 286 -47.17 -38.93 40.54
C LYS A 286 -47.86 -37.57 40.41
N ASP A 287 -47.65 -36.86 39.30
CA ASP A 287 -48.31 -35.57 39.03
C ASP A 287 -49.84 -35.73 38.92
N THR A 288 -50.32 -36.87 38.39
CA THR A 288 -51.75 -37.18 38.29
C THR A 288 -52.34 -37.56 39.64
N GLU A 289 -51.61 -38.35 40.45
CA GLU A 289 -51.97 -38.69 41.82
C GLU A 289 -52.04 -37.42 42.69
N GLU A 290 -51.03 -36.54 42.64
CA GLU A 290 -51.04 -35.25 43.34
C GLU A 290 -52.20 -34.35 42.88
N LYS A 291 -52.53 -34.32 41.58
CA LYS A 291 -53.71 -33.61 41.07
C LYS A 291 -55.03 -34.26 41.49
N SER A 292 -55.08 -35.58 41.59
CA SER A 292 -56.25 -36.32 42.08
C SER A 292 -56.43 -36.19 43.60
N GLN A 293 -55.36 -35.94 44.36
CA GLN A 293 -55.40 -35.60 45.79
C GLN A 293 -55.77 -34.14 46.05
N ARG A 294 -55.73 -33.28 45.02
CA ARG A 294 -56.47 -32.01 45.01
C ARG A 294 -57.96 -32.28 44.72
N ILE A 295 -58.55 -33.18 45.49
CA ILE A 295 -59.99 -33.18 45.69
C ILE A 295 -60.32 -31.89 46.42
N VAL A 296 -61.08 -31.06 45.74
CA VAL A 296 -61.88 -29.94 46.25
C VAL A 296 -62.17 -30.14 47.74
N ASN A 297 -61.54 -29.32 48.60
CA ASN A 297 -61.77 -29.37 50.03
C ASN A 297 -63.26 -29.06 50.28
N SER A 298 -64.03 -30.07 50.66
CA SER A 298 -65.49 -29.96 50.81
C SER A 298 -65.89 -28.91 51.84
N GLU A 299 -65.04 -28.63 52.83
CA GLU A 299 -65.25 -27.53 53.79
C GLU A 299 -65.16 -26.17 53.09
N LEU A 300 -64.07 -25.90 52.36
CA LEU A 300 -63.87 -24.63 51.63
C LEU A 300 -64.95 -24.37 50.56
N THR A 301 -65.51 -25.44 50.01
CA THR A 301 -66.58 -25.35 49.00
C THR A 301 -67.94 -25.12 49.65
N SER A 302 -68.16 -25.69 50.85
CA SER A 302 -69.33 -25.42 51.69
C SER A 302 -69.32 -23.98 52.20
N ASP A 303 -68.18 -23.52 52.73
CA ASP A 303 -68.02 -22.16 53.26
C ASP A 303 -68.26 -21.11 52.16
N PHE A 304 -67.68 -21.32 50.97
CA PHE A 304 -67.92 -20.44 49.82
C PHE A 304 -69.37 -20.47 49.34
N PHE A 305 -70.03 -21.65 49.34
CA PHE A 305 -71.43 -21.74 48.95
C PHE A 305 -72.34 -21.05 49.96
N GLN A 306 -72.03 -21.14 51.25
CA GLN A 306 -72.81 -20.52 52.32
C GLN A 306 -72.67 -19.00 52.27
N GLU A 307 -71.45 -18.49 52.11
CA GLU A 307 -71.15 -17.06 51.95
C GLU A 307 -71.84 -16.47 50.70
N VAL A 308 -71.85 -17.20 49.58
CA VAL A 308 -72.54 -16.75 48.35
C VAL A 308 -74.06 -16.87 48.46
N SER A 309 -74.59 -17.88 49.17
CA SER A 309 -76.04 -18.02 49.36
C SER A 309 -76.64 -16.91 50.22
N GLU A 310 -75.89 -16.39 51.20
CA GLU A 310 -76.31 -15.26 52.03
C GLU A 310 -76.30 -13.92 51.27
N LEU A 311 -75.61 -13.86 50.12
CA LEU A 311 -75.51 -12.69 49.25
C LEU A 311 -76.49 -12.73 48.07
N LEU A 312 -77.30 -13.77 47.94
CA LEU A 312 -78.35 -13.88 46.92
C LEU A 312 -79.71 -13.45 47.53
N PRO A 313 -80.39 -12.44 46.96
CA PRO A 313 -81.69 -11.97 47.46
C PRO A 313 -82.82 -12.98 47.22
N ASP A 314 -83.73 -13.05 48.22
CA ASP A 314 -84.79 -14.05 48.51
C ASP A 314 -85.42 -14.86 47.36
#